data_AF-A0A917CAJ7-F1
#
_entry.id   AF-A0A917CAJ7-F1
#
_cell.length_a   1.000
_cell.length_b   1.000
_cell.length_c   1.000
_cell.angle_alpha   90.00
_cell.angle_beta   90.00
_cell.angle_gamma   90.00
#
_symmetry.space_group_name_H-M   'P 1'
#
loop_
_entity.id
_entity.type
_entity.pdbx_description
1 polymer ?
#
loop_
_entity_poly.entity_id
_entity_poly.type
_entity_poly.pdbx_seq_one_letter_code
_entity_poly.pdbx_strand_id
1 'polypeptide(L)'
;MSSPKYFLYVKFSTSKLTDLINLLIFLSDPKEKNGLHLTLRGPYTQRVLTESEEMFSRIRRELFKTKVSVFGLGNFFKYGQSTLYLRAESDLVSKYLWKKNIKKPIPHLTIYDGASKEFSNRLANTLSLYRFFFELQIDKVDVYSTISGQKSMELAFDLNLDLLLEVTGKRYKYEDFRDMKEWERLMLINRICPRIEYEVSNMRIINT
;
A
#
# COMPACT_ATOMS: atom_id res chain seq x y z
N MET A 1 24.59 -1.10 16.26
CA MET A 1 23.71 -0.97 15.07
C MET A 1 22.58 -1.97 15.20
N SER A 2 21.33 -1.57 14.97
CA SER A 2 20.19 -2.49 15.02
C SER A 2 20.24 -3.48 13.87
N SER A 3 20.14 -4.78 14.15
CA SER A 3 20.09 -5.82 13.11
C SER A 3 18.87 -5.65 12.21
N PRO A 4 18.99 -5.93 10.89
CA PRO A 4 17.87 -5.86 9.97
C PRO A 4 16.77 -6.84 10.37
N LYS A 5 15.52 -6.41 10.17
CA LYS A 5 14.32 -7.26 10.27
C LYS A 5 13.79 -7.51 8.87
N TYR A 6 13.32 -8.73 8.63
CA TYR A 6 12.86 -9.14 7.32
C TYR A 6 11.38 -9.48 7.31
N PHE A 7 10.69 -9.15 6.23
CA PHE A 7 9.26 -9.40 6.07
C PHE A 7 9.01 -10.00 4.69
N LEU A 8 7.98 -10.84 4.57
CA LEU A 8 7.46 -11.25 3.27
C LEU A 8 6.37 -10.27 2.85
N TYR A 9 6.58 -9.58 1.75
CA TYR A 9 5.66 -8.63 1.17
C TYR A 9 5.05 -9.19 -0.10
N VAL A 10 3.74 -9.07 -0.24
CA VAL A 10 3.03 -9.28 -1.50
C VAL A 10 3.07 -7.99 -2.29
N LYS A 11 3.42 -8.08 -3.57
CA LYS A 11 3.35 -7.00 -4.56
C LYS A 11 2.32 -7.35 -5.63
N PHE A 12 1.69 -6.34 -6.19
CA PHE A 12 0.59 -6.47 -7.14
C PHE A 12 1.03 -6.15 -8.56
N SER A 13 0.35 -6.74 -9.55
CA SER A 13 0.64 -6.52 -10.96
C SER A 13 0.44 -5.06 -11.35
N THR A 14 1.38 -4.51 -12.13
CA THR A 14 1.32 -3.14 -12.61
C THR A 14 0.09 -2.92 -13.49
N SER A 15 -0.66 -1.88 -13.18
CA SER A 15 -1.82 -1.40 -13.91
C SER A 15 -2.03 0.08 -13.60
N LYS A 16 -2.85 0.76 -14.40
CA LYS A 16 -3.22 2.15 -14.11
C LYS A 16 -3.85 2.31 -12.72
N LEU A 17 -4.62 1.32 -12.26
CA LEU A 17 -5.20 1.32 -10.92
C LEU A 17 -4.14 1.25 -9.82
N THR A 18 -3.15 0.35 -9.94
CA THR A 18 -2.07 0.26 -8.94
C THR A 18 -1.21 1.53 -8.93
N ASP A 19 -1.00 2.16 -10.08
CA ASP A 19 -0.25 3.41 -10.17
C ASP A 19 -1.00 4.57 -9.49
N LEU A 20 -2.32 4.66 -9.69
CA LEU A 20 -3.15 5.64 -8.99
C LEU A 20 -3.16 5.42 -7.47
N ILE A 21 -3.16 4.16 -7.01
CA ILE A 21 -3.07 3.83 -5.59
C ILE A 21 -1.68 4.16 -5.03
N ASN A 22 -0.60 3.89 -5.77
CA ASN A 22 0.75 4.29 -5.39
C ASN A 22 0.86 5.81 -5.25
N LEU A 23 0.23 6.55 -6.15
CA LEU A 23 0.15 8.00 -6.08
C LEU A 23 -0.66 8.49 -4.87
N LEU A 24 -1.76 7.82 -4.54
CA LEU A 24 -2.50 8.07 -3.30
C LEU A 24 -1.62 7.85 -2.06
N ILE A 25 -0.88 6.74 -1.99
CA ILE A 25 0.06 6.44 -0.90
C ILE A 25 1.10 7.56 -0.79
N PHE A 26 1.74 7.90 -1.92
CA PHE A 26 2.76 8.93 -1.97
C PHE A 26 2.24 10.30 -1.52
N LEU A 27 1.07 10.73 -1.97
CA LEU A 27 0.47 11.99 -1.54
C LEU A 27 0.05 11.97 -0.07
N SER A 28 -0.28 10.81 0.47
CA SER A 28 -0.62 10.64 1.88
C SER A 28 0.62 10.72 2.75
N ASP A 29 1.71 10.07 2.36
CA ASP A 29 3.01 10.17 3.02
C ASP A 29 4.15 10.15 1.99
N PRO A 30 4.68 11.33 1.59
CA PRO A 30 5.79 11.43 0.65
C PRO A 30 7.09 10.81 1.17
N LYS A 31 7.16 10.48 2.46
CA LYS A 31 8.30 9.78 3.08
C LYS A 31 8.10 8.27 3.12
N GLU A 32 6.93 7.76 2.71
CA GLU A 32 6.69 6.33 2.61
C GLU A 32 7.64 5.74 1.58
N LYS A 33 8.23 4.61 1.97
CA LYS A 33 9.29 3.94 1.22
C LYS A 33 8.70 3.02 0.19
N ASN A 34 7.57 2.41 0.54
CA ASN A 34 7.00 1.32 -0.20
C ASN A 34 5.75 1.77 -0.95
N GLY A 35 5.70 1.48 -2.25
CA GLY A 35 4.43 1.43 -2.96
C GLY A 35 3.50 0.36 -2.41
N LEU A 36 2.34 0.25 -3.02
CA LEU A 36 1.27 -0.68 -2.71
C LEU A 36 1.80 -2.10 -2.47
N HIS A 37 1.59 -2.58 -1.25
CA HIS A 37 2.01 -3.90 -0.82
C HIS A 37 1.15 -4.39 0.32
N LEU A 38 1.19 -5.69 0.57
CA LEU A 38 0.62 -6.33 1.75
C LEU A 38 1.73 -7.02 2.53
N THR A 39 1.93 -6.65 3.79
CA THR A 39 2.84 -7.40 4.68
C THR A 39 2.21 -8.73 5.06
N LEU A 40 2.68 -9.81 4.44
CA LEU A 40 2.17 -11.16 4.66
C LEU A 40 2.73 -11.76 5.94
N ARG A 41 4.05 -11.73 6.11
CA ARG A 41 4.71 -12.36 7.27
C ARG A 41 5.90 -11.58 7.81
N GLY A 42 6.14 -11.68 9.11
CA GLY A 42 7.36 -11.19 9.77
C GLY A 42 7.09 -10.48 11.10
N PRO A 43 8.11 -9.82 11.68
CA PRO A 43 9.51 -9.81 11.24
C PRO A 43 10.24 -11.16 11.47
N TYR A 44 11.20 -11.46 10.61
CA TYR A 44 12.16 -12.56 10.69
C TYR A 44 13.60 -12.05 10.90
N THR A 45 14.48 -12.93 11.39
CA THR A 45 15.94 -12.74 11.35
C THR A 45 16.51 -13.37 10.08
N GLN A 46 17.74 -13.00 9.69
CA GLN A 46 18.39 -13.58 8.50
C GLN A 46 18.48 -15.11 8.56
N ARG A 47 18.79 -15.66 9.74
CA ARG A 47 18.85 -17.12 9.96
C ARG A 47 17.52 -17.80 9.64
N VAL A 48 16.42 -17.24 10.13
CA VAL A 48 15.08 -17.81 9.89
C VAL A 48 14.72 -17.75 8.41
N LEU A 49 15.18 -16.74 7.67
CA LEU A 49 14.95 -16.69 6.22
C LEU A 49 15.56 -17.90 5.50
N THR A 50 16.85 -18.17 5.77
CA THR A 50 17.56 -19.29 5.15
C THR A 50 16.94 -20.63 5.52
N GLU A 51 16.58 -20.82 6.79
CA GLU A 51 15.94 -22.06 7.26
C GLU A 51 14.51 -22.26 6.70
N SER A 52 13.86 -21.20 6.20
CA SER A 52 12.46 -21.22 5.75
C SER A 52 12.28 -21.10 4.23
N GLU A 53 13.35 -21.18 3.44
CA GLU A 53 13.31 -20.86 2.01
C GLU A 53 12.36 -21.78 1.21
N GLU A 54 12.26 -23.07 1.59
CA GLU A 54 11.31 -23.99 0.97
C GLU A 54 9.85 -23.57 1.21
N MET A 55 9.53 -23.17 2.44
CA MET A 55 8.20 -22.66 2.79
C MET A 55 7.90 -21.38 2.01
N PHE A 56 8.85 -20.45 1.90
CA PHE A 56 8.68 -19.21 1.15
C PHE A 56 8.52 -19.46 -0.35
N SER A 57 9.28 -20.40 -0.90
CA SER A 57 9.13 -20.84 -2.30
C SER A 57 7.74 -21.41 -2.57
N ARG A 58 7.18 -22.22 -1.66
CA ARG A 58 5.79 -22.68 -1.76
C ARG A 58 4.80 -21.52 -1.71
N ILE A 59 4.96 -20.60 -0.76
CA ILE A 59 4.11 -19.40 -0.63
C ILE A 59 4.12 -18.57 -1.92
N ARG A 60 5.31 -18.31 -2.50
CA ARG A 60 5.45 -17.57 -3.77
C ARG A 60 4.66 -18.24 -4.90
N ARG A 61 4.78 -19.56 -5.05
CA ARG A 61 4.06 -20.32 -6.09
C ARG A 61 2.54 -20.30 -5.88
N GLU A 62 2.08 -20.52 -4.66
CA GLU A 62 0.64 -20.56 -4.37
C GLU A 62 -0.02 -19.19 -4.47
N LEU A 63 0.68 -18.10 -4.13
CA LEU A 63 0.12 -16.74 -4.21
C LEU A 63 0.24 -16.11 -5.59
N PHE A 64 1.09 -16.61 -6.48
CA PHE A 64 1.27 -16.03 -7.82
C PHE A 64 -0.07 -15.98 -8.58
N LYS A 65 -0.40 -14.81 -9.14
CA LYS A 65 -1.67 -14.53 -9.84
C LYS A 65 -2.94 -14.70 -9.00
N THR A 66 -2.83 -14.91 -7.70
CA THR A 66 -3.99 -14.90 -6.80
C THR A 66 -4.60 -13.51 -6.75
N LYS A 67 -5.93 -13.45 -6.72
CA LYS A 67 -6.67 -12.19 -6.54
C LYS A 67 -6.85 -11.86 -5.06
N VAL A 68 -6.75 -10.57 -4.77
CA VAL A 68 -7.02 -9.98 -3.46
C VAL A 68 -8.12 -8.96 -3.61
N SER A 69 -9.22 -9.17 -2.91
CA SER A 69 -10.36 -8.25 -2.90
C SER A 69 -10.09 -7.11 -1.93
N VAL A 70 -10.25 -5.89 -2.40
CA VAL A 70 -10.28 -4.67 -1.59
C VAL A 70 -11.73 -4.25 -1.41
N PHE A 71 -12.16 -4.00 -0.17
CA PHE A 71 -13.59 -3.79 0.14
C PHE A 71 -13.85 -2.67 1.15
N GLY A 72 -12.98 -1.66 1.18
CA GLY A 72 -13.24 -0.39 1.87
C GLY A 72 -12.08 0.11 2.70
N LEU A 73 -12.34 1.17 3.46
CA LEU A 73 -11.34 1.83 4.31
C LEU A 73 -11.35 1.24 5.73
N GLY A 74 -10.16 1.15 6.33
CA GLY A 74 -9.97 0.85 7.73
C GLY A 74 -8.92 1.75 8.36
N ASN A 75 -8.85 1.72 9.69
CA ASN A 75 -7.88 2.49 10.45
C ASN A 75 -7.48 1.74 11.73
N PHE A 76 -6.39 2.20 12.35
CA PHE A 76 -5.96 1.77 13.69
C PHE A 76 -6.09 2.88 14.75
N PHE A 77 -6.97 3.87 14.52
CA PHE A 77 -7.11 5.05 15.39
C PHE A 77 -7.47 4.69 16.82
N LYS A 78 -8.33 3.68 17.01
CA LYS A 78 -8.71 3.17 18.34
C LYS A 78 -7.54 2.58 19.15
N TYR A 79 -6.43 2.27 18.49
CA TYR A 79 -5.20 1.77 19.11
C TYR A 79 -4.15 2.87 19.29
N GLY A 80 -4.52 4.14 19.12
CA GLY A 80 -3.61 5.28 19.24
C GLY A 80 -2.67 5.47 18.06
N GLN A 81 -2.81 4.68 16.99
CA GLN A 81 -2.04 4.82 15.76
C GLN A 81 -2.75 5.77 14.80
N SER A 82 -2.01 6.44 13.93
CA SER A 82 -2.58 7.28 12.86
C SER A 82 -2.73 6.52 11.54
N THR A 83 -2.61 5.19 11.56
CA THR A 83 -2.58 4.36 10.36
C THR A 83 -3.94 4.30 9.65
N LEU A 84 -3.95 4.56 8.35
CA LEU A 84 -5.05 4.32 7.43
C LEU A 84 -4.67 3.26 6.40
N TYR A 85 -5.62 2.40 6.07
CA TYR A 85 -5.40 1.30 5.14
C TYR A 85 -6.67 0.93 4.36
N LEU A 86 -6.47 0.32 3.20
CA LEU A 86 -7.53 -0.40 2.51
C LEU A 86 -7.66 -1.80 3.11
N ARG A 87 -8.90 -2.20 3.42
CA ARG A 87 -9.22 -3.56 3.85
C ARG A 87 -9.04 -4.48 2.66
N ALA A 88 -8.29 -5.56 2.86
CA ALA A 88 -7.97 -6.53 1.83
C ALA A 88 -8.29 -7.94 2.33
N GLU A 89 -8.74 -8.83 1.44
CA GLU A 89 -9.05 -10.22 1.76
C GLU A 89 -8.74 -11.15 0.59
N SER A 90 -8.31 -12.36 0.93
CA SER A 90 -8.09 -13.49 0.03
C SER A 90 -7.84 -14.72 0.91
N ASP A 91 -8.50 -15.84 0.63
CA ASP A 91 -8.36 -17.07 1.42
C ASP A 91 -6.90 -17.53 1.50
N LEU A 92 -6.17 -17.46 0.38
CA LEU A 92 -4.76 -17.84 0.33
C LEU A 92 -3.87 -16.84 1.08
N VAL A 93 -4.17 -15.55 1.04
CA VAL A 93 -3.45 -14.56 1.85
C VAL A 93 -3.70 -14.82 3.34
N SER A 94 -4.96 -15.03 3.74
CA SER A 94 -5.34 -15.32 5.13
C SER A 94 -4.70 -16.60 5.65
N LYS A 95 -4.60 -17.65 4.82
CA LYS A 95 -3.88 -18.89 5.13
C LYS A 95 -2.42 -18.64 5.51
N TYR A 96 -1.76 -17.70 4.85
CA TYR A 96 -0.33 -17.42 5.04
C TYR A 96 -0.02 -16.24 5.96
N LEU A 97 -1.01 -15.43 6.32
CA LEU A 97 -0.85 -14.23 7.12
C LEU A 97 -0.37 -14.55 8.54
N TRP A 98 0.78 -13.99 8.94
CA TRP A 98 1.32 -14.17 10.28
C TRP A 98 2.15 -12.96 10.69
N LYS A 99 1.88 -12.38 11.86
CA LYS A 99 2.69 -11.26 12.36
C LYS A 99 3.16 -11.58 13.78
N LYS A 100 4.45 -11.39 14.05
CA LYS A 100 5.00 -11.59 15.40
C LYS A 100 4.21 -10.72 16.38
N ASN A 101 3.77 -11.31 17.48
CA ASN A 101 2.99 -10.66 18.55
C ASN A 101 1.58 -10.17 18.18
N ILE A 102 1.02 -10.57 17.03
CA ILE A 102 -0.36 -10.24 16.66
C ILE A 102 -1.16 -11.54 16.54
N LYS A 103 -2.14 -11.75 17.45
CA LYS A 103 -2.94 -12.99 17.49
C LYS A 103 -3.85 -13.16 16.28
N LYS A 104 -4.41 -12.06 15.77
CA LYS A 104 -5.33 -12.03 14.62
C LYS A 104 -4.93 -10.91 13.68
N PRO A 105 -3.85 -11.10 12.90
CA PRO A 105 -3.46 -10.11 11.90
C PRO A 105 -4.59 -9.97 10.88
N ILE A 106 -4.85 -8.73 10.44
CA ILE A 106 -5.80 -8.46 9.36
C ILE A 106 -5.02 -8.14 8.08
N PRO A 107 -5.39 -8.69 6.92
CA PRO A 107 -4.79 -8.30 5.66
C PRO A 107 -5.22 -6.86 5.32
N HIS A 108 -4.25 -6.03 4.98
CA HIS A 108 -4.50 -4.63 4.65
C HIS A 108 -3.39 -4.06 3.77
N LEU A 109 -3.75 -3.00 3.05
CA LEU A 109 -2.85 -2.21 2.22
C LEU A 109 -2.74 -0.82 2.83
N THR A 110 -1.61 -0.50 3.44
CA THR A 110 -1.41 0.79 4.11
C THR A 110 -1.43 1.92 3.10
N ILE A 111 -2.21 2.97 3.39
CA ILE A 111 -2.22 4.25 2.66
C ILE A 111 -1.36 5.28 3.39
N TYR A 112 -1.47 5.31 4.71
CA TYR A 112 -0.77 6.28 5.56
C TYR A 112 -0.40 5.63 6.88
N ASP A 113 0.83 5.82 7.34
CA ASP A 113 1.31 5.40 8.65
C ASP A 113 2.25 6.46 9.28
N GLY A 114 1.83 7.72 9.22
CA GLY A 114 2.62 8.85 9.70
C GLY A 114 2.28 9.31 11.13
N ALA A 115 3.00 10.32 11.61
CA ALA A 115 2.84 10.82 12.98
C ALA A 115 1.65 11.78 13.18
N SER A 116 1.11 12.39 12.12
CA SER A 116 0.10 13.43 12.23
C SER A 116 -1.30 12.82 12.36
N LYS A 117 -1.82 12.79 13.60
CA LYS A 117 -3.19 12.34 13.87
C LYS A 117 -4.22 13.24 13.17
N GLU A 118 -3.99 14.55 13.18
CA GLU A 118 -4.86 15.51 12.51
C GLU A 118 -4.94 15.24 11.00
N PHE A 119 -3.79 15.05 10.34
CA PHE A 119 -3.75 14.70 8.92
C PHE A 119 -4.46 13.38 8.65
N SER A 120 -4.22 12.35 9.46
CA SER A 120 -4.88 11.05 9.28
C SER A 120 -6.40 11.15 9.40
N ASN A 121 -6.94 11.99 10.30
CA ASN A 121 -8.38 12.19 10.40
C ASN A 121 -8.94 12.92 9.16
N ARG A 122 -8.26 13.97 8.70
CA ARG A 122 -8.66 14.71 7.49
C ARG A 122 -8.61 13.79 6.26
N LEU A 123 -7.56 12.99 6.12
CA LEU A 123 -7.41 12.01 5.07
C LEU A 123 -8.51 10.94 5.13
N ALA A 124 -8.83 10.42 6.32
CA ALA A 124 -9.90 9.44 6.50
C ALA A 124 -11.25 10.00 6.03
N ASN A 125 -11.58 11.23 6.42
CA ASN A 125 -12.80 11.91 6.01
C ASN A 125 -12.84 12.09 4.48
N THR A 126 -11.75 12.56 3.87
CA THR A 126 -11.61 12.68 2.42
C THR A 126 -11.85 11.34 1.72
N LEU A 127 -11.16 10.27 2.15
CA LEU A 127 -11.26 8.96 1.52
C LEU A 127 -12.61 8.28 1.74
N SER A 128 -13.31 8.60 2.83
CA SER A 128 -14.63 8.03 3.12
C SER A 128 -15.73 8.42 2.11
N LEU A 129 -15.48 9.45 1.30
CA LEU A 129 -16.39 9.90 0.25
C LEU A 129 -16.36 8.99 -0.99
N TYR A 130 -15.37 8.10 -1.09
CA TYR A 130 -15.14 7.25 -2.25
C TYR A 130 -15.28 5.76 -1.93
N ARG A 131 -15.72 4.98 -2.91
CA ARG A 131 -15.92 3.54 -2.78
C ARG A 131 -14.72 2.75 -3.27
N PHE A 132 -13.92 2.27 -2.34
CA PHE A 132 -12.85 1.32 -2.61
C PHE A 132 -13.38 -0.12 -2.64
N PHE A 133 -13.82 -0.59 -3.81
CA PHE A 133 -14.23 -1.98 -4.03
C PHE A 133 -13.70 -2.52 -5.36
N PHE A 134 -12.62 -3.31 -5.33
CA PHE A 134 -11.95 -3.83 -6.53
C PHE A 134 -11.08 -5.04 -6.20
N GLU A 135 -10.52 -5.67 -7.23
CA GLU A 135 -9.56 -6.77 -7.07
C GLU A 135 -8.18 -6.34 -7.55
N LEU A 136 -7.15 -6.83 -6.88
CA LEU A 136 -5.77 -6.73 -7.31
C LEU A 136 -5.20 -8.13 -7.52
N GLN A 137 -4.43 -8.31 -8.58
CA GLN A 137 -3.73 -9.56 -8.81
C GLN A 137 -2.34 -9.50 -8.19
N ILE A 138 -1.97 -10.54 -7.44
CA ILE A 138 -0.61 -10.71 -6.91
C ILE A 138 0.35 -11.01 -8.06
N ASP A 139 1.42 -10.23 -8.14
CA ASP A 139 2.52 -10.43 -9.09
C ASP A 139 3.66 -11.22 -8.48
N LYS A 140 4.06 -10.87 -7.26
CA LYS A 140 5.20 -11.52 -6.58
C LYS A 140 5.14 -11.42 -5.08
N VAL A 141 5.89 -12.30 -4.42
CA VAL A 141 6.11 -12.28 -2.97
C VAL A 141 7.62 -12.19 -2.72
N ASP A 142 8.05 -11.03 -2.22
CA ASP A 142 9.47 -10.71 -2.00
C ASP A 142 9.80 -10.60 -0.52
N VAL A 143 11.07 -10.82 -0.20
CA VAL A 143 11.61 -10.54 1.14
C VAL A 143 12.06 -9.09 1.18
N TYR A 144 11.44 -8.31 2.06
CA TYR A 144 11.80 -6.93 2.31
C TYR A 144 12.59 -6.80 3.61
N SER A 145 13.70 -6.07 3.58
CA SER A 145 14.50 -5.79 4.77
C SER A 145 14.24 -4.37 5.28
N THR A 146 14.08 -4.23 6.59
CA THR A 146 13.93 -2.94 7.24
C THR A 146 15.06 -2.74 8.25
N ILE A 147 15.77 -1.63 8.15
CA ILE A 147 16.71 -1.15 9.15
C ILE A 147 16.12 0.12 9.79
N SER A 148 16.16 0.19 11.12
CA SER A 148 15.71 1.39 11.85
C SER A 148 16.52 2.61 11.39
N GLY A 149 15.84 3.69 11.01
CA GLY A 149 16.46 4.95 10.59
C GLY A 149 16.89 5.04 9.10
N GLN A 150 16.79 3.96 8.32
CA GLN A 150 17.03 4.04 6.87
C GLN A 150 15.94 4.92 6.22
N LYS A 151 16.31 5.87 5.36
CA LYS A 151 15.37 6.57 4.47
C LYS A 151 15.48 5.88 3.10
N SER A 152 14.48 5.09 2.71
CA SER A 152 14.42 4.56 1.34
C SER A 152 13.47 5.45 0.54
N MET A 153 13.81 5.69 -0.72
CA MET A 153 13.05 6.53 -1.64
C MET A 153 12.45 5.67 -2.76
N GLU A 154 12.29 4.36 -2.55
CA GLU A 154 11.91 3.42 -3.62
C GLU A 154 10.59 3.81 -4.30
N LEU A 155 9.55 4.16 -3.52
CA LEU A 155 8.29 4.65 -4.07
C LEU A 155 8.45 5.92 -4.91
N ALA A 156 9.39 6.82 -4.57
CA ALA A 156 9.62 8.04 -5.33
C ALA A 156 10.13 7.77 -6.74
N PHE A 157 10.93 6.72 -6.92
CA PHE A 157 11.53 6.38 -8.22
C PHE A 157 10.57 5.66 -9.16
N ASP A 158 9.65 4.86 -8.61
CA ASP A 158 8.68 4.09 -9.39
C ASP A 158 7.33 4.83 -9.60
N LEU A 159 7.25 6.10 -9.19
CA LEU A 159 6.00 6.85 -9.22
C LEU A 159 5.69 7.40 -10.62
N ASN A 160 4.52 7.02 -11.15
CA ASN A 160 3.99 7.57 -12.39
C ASN A 160 3.36 8.95 -12.18
N LEU A 161 4.18 10.01 -12.18
CA LEU A 161 3.73 11.40 -12.03
C LEU A 161 2.94 11.94 -13.23
N ASP A 162 3.01 11.30 -14.40
CA ASP A 162 2.20 11.72 -15.55
C ASP A 162 0.70 11.55 -15.28
N LEU A 163 0.31 10.66 -14.36
CA LEU A 163 -1.07 10.55 -13.89
C LEU A 163 -1.56 11.82 -13.18
N LEU A 164 -0.68 12.58 -12.52
CA LEU A 164 -1.06 13.89 -11.98
C LEU A 164 -1.30 14.91 -13.09
N LEU A 165 -0.53 14.86 -14.17
CA LEU A 165 -0.78 15.73 -15.32
C LEU A 165 -2.15 15.42 -15.92
N GLU A 166 -2.49 14.15 -16.11
CA GLU A 166 -3.81 13.74 -16.62
C GLU A 166 -4.96 14.25 -15.73
N VAL A 167 -4.78 14.19 -14.41
CA VAL A 167 -5.84 14.46 -13.43
C VAL A 167 -5.97 15.95 -13.09
N THR A 168 -4.88 16.70 -13.14
CA THR A 168 -4.81 18.09 -12.67
C THR A 168 -4.54 19.10 -13.79
N GLY A 169 -4.11 18.65 -14.97
CA GLY A 169 -3.61 19.51 -16.04
C GLY A 169 -2.25 20.15 -15.76
N LYS A 170 -1.61 19.82 -14.63
CA LYS A 170 -0.33 20.40 -14.20
C LYS A 170 0.74 19.31 -14.10
N ARG A 171 1.93 19.62 -14.60
CA ARG A 171 3.12 18.79 -14.39
C ARG A 171 3.67 19.03 -12.99
N TYR A 172 3.98 17.94 -12.30
CA TYR A 172 4.65 17.93 -11.01
C TYR A 172 5.97 17.19 -11.12
N LYS A 173 6.94 17.61 -10.33
CA LYS A 173 8.20 16.92 -10.06
C LYS A 173 8.21 16.45 -8.62
N TYR A 174 9.09 15.49 -8.31
CA TYR A 174 9.21 14.97 -6.96
C TYR A 174 9.51 16.07 -5.92
N GLU A 175 10.36 17.04 -6.29
CA GLU A 175 10.77 18.15 -5.42
C GLU A 175 9.59 19.03 -5.01
N ASP A 176 8.54 19.12 -5.85
CA ASP A 176 7.35 19.91 -5.57
C ASP A 176 6.59 19.41 -4.32
N PHE A 177 6.77 18.13 -3.95
CA PHE A 177 6.08 17.52 -2.81
C PHE A 177 6.83 17.67 -1.49
N ARG A 178 8.10 18.06 -1.53
CA ARG A 178 8.94 18.16 -0.32
C ARG A 178 8.38 19.16 0.68
N ASP A 179 7.93 20.31 0.17
CA ASP A 179 7.41 21.43 0.96
C ASP A 179 5.90 21.64 0.76
N MET A 180 5.24 20.72 0.05
CA MET A 180 3.80 20.79 -0.20
C MET A 180 3.02 20.65 1.10
N LYS A 181 2.13 21.61 1.34
CA LYS A 181 1.31 21.62 2.54
C LYS A 181 0.31 20.47 2.51
N GLU A 182 -0.06 19.99 3.69
CA GLU A 182 -1.03 18.89 3.85
C GLU A 182 -2.35 19.12 3.10
N TRP A 183 -2.87 20.35 3.11
CA TRP A 183 -4.11 20.67 2.42
C TRP A 183 -3.98 20.61 0.89
N GLU A 184 -2.81 20.97 0.33
CA GLU A 184 -2.54 20.85 -1.11
C GLU A 184 -2.51 19.37 -1.51
N ARG A 185 -1.86 18.53 -0.69
CA ARG A 185 -1.85 17.07 -0.89
C ARG A 185 -3.27 16.49 -0.83
N LEU A 186 -4.09 16.92 0.12
CA LEU A 186 -5.51 16.52 0.20
C LEU A 186 -6.33 16.96 -1.02
N MET A 187 -6.05 18.14 -1.57
CA MET A 187 -6.68 18.59 -2.83
C MET A 187 -6.30 17.69 -4.00
N LEU A 188 -5.03 17.28 -4.11
CA LEU A 188 -4.59 16.33 -5.15
C LEU A 188 -5.24 14.96 -4.98
N ILE A 189 -5.31 14.46 -3.74
CA ILE A 189 -6.01 13.21 -3.41
C ILE A 189 -7.47 13.26 -3.86
N ASN A 190 -8.18 14.37 -3.60
CA ASN A 190 -9.55 14.58 -4.07
C ASN A 190 -9.70 14.58 -5.60
N ARG A 191 -8.62 14.83 -6.35
CA ARG A 191 -8.64 14.73 -7.82
C ARG A 191 -8.35 13.32 -8.30
N ILE A 192 -7.52 12.56 -7.57
CA ILE A 192 -7.14 11.18 -7.93
C ILE A 192 -8.22 10.16 -7.59
N CYS A 193 -8.90 10.31 -6.45
CA CYS A 193 -9.88 9.32 -6.00
C CYS A 193 -11.04 9.09 -7.01
N PRO A 194 -11.64 10.11 -7.65
CA PRO A 194 -12.59 9.89 -8.74
C PRO A 194 -12.00 9.06 -9.89
N ARG A 195 -10.70 9.22 -10.18
CA ARG A 195 -10.03 8.46 -11.23
C ARG A 195 -9.84 7.00 -10.84
N ILE A 196 -9.55 6.72 -9.57
CA ILE A 196 -9.53 5.35 -9.02
C ILE A 196 -10.91 4.70 -9.23
N GLU A 197 -12.01 5.37 -8.86
CA GLU A 197 -13.36 4.82 -9.03
C GLU A 197 -13.72 4.56 -10.50
N TYR A 198 -13.29 5.45 -11.39
CA TYR A 198 -13.45 5.29 -12.83
C TYR A 198 -12.72 4.03 -13.36
N GLU A 199 -11.45 3.86 -13.01
CA GLU A 199 -10.68 2.68 -13.43
C GLU A 199 -11.29 1.38 -12.88
N VAL A 200 -11.75 1.39 -11.62
CA VAL A 200 -12.46 0.26 -11.01
C VAL A 200 -13.74 -0.07 -11.78
N SER A 201 -14.48 0.94 -12.23
CA SER A 201 -15.72 0.74 -12.99
C SER A 201 -15.46 0.15 -14.38
N ASN A 202 -14.41 0.61 -15.08
CA ASN A 202 -14.02 0.06 -16.38
C ASN A 202 -13.58 -1.40 -16.31
N MET A 203 -12.85 -1.77 -15.26
CA MET A 203 -12.43 -3.17 -15.05
C MET A 203 -13.62 -4.12 -14.88
N ARG A 204 -14.77 -3.65 -14.37
CA ARG A 204 -15.97 -4.47 -14.24
C ARG A 204 -16.69 -4.68 -15.56
N ILE A 205 -16.72 -3.67 -16.43
CA ILE A 205 -17.41 -3.73 -17.73
C ILE A 205 -16.71 -4.70 -18.69
N ILE A 206 -15.38 -4.83 -18.61
CA ILE A 206 -14.62 -5.72 -19.51
C ILE A 206 -14.78 -7.21 -19.14
N ASN A 207 -15.22 -7.52 -17.91
CA ASN A 207 -15.34 -8.88 -17.40
C ASN A 207 -16.80 -9.41 -17.37
N THR A 208 -17.74 -8.69 -18.00
CA THR A 208 -19.13 -9.11 -18.22
C THR A 208 -19.39 -9.32 -19.69
#